data_AF-A0A2V9YLM3-F1
#
_entry.id   AF-A0A2V9YLM3-F1
#
_cell.length_a   1.000
_cell.length_b   1.000
_cell.length_c   1.000
_cell.angle_alpha   90.00
_cell.angle_beta   90.00
_cell.angle_gamma   90.00
#
_symmetry.space_group_name_H-M   'P 1'
#
loop_
_entity.id
_entity.type
_entity.pdbx_description
1 polymer ?
#
loop_
_entity_poly.entity_id
_entity_poly.type
_entity_poly.pdbx_seq_one_letter_code
_entity_poly.pdbx_strand_id
1 'polypeptide(L)'
;MGTKHLGTDALVLTPEHCTHFDGSKRTQDVHRGAHRALFLSSPQLYYVPVHDLAQNVRDYIRRQKLLKPGDRVGVAVSGGVDSVALLRVLLELRKELGIVLMAVHFNHKLRGAESDADEKFVASLACEHKLQFHSSSTDVAAHAAREHMSVETAARELRYKFFRELLRSGTAGKISPDKANASLDKVATGHTLDDQAETVLMRLVRGAGTRGLAGIYPKLSVPTGLWEESAQHSALSNQPADRLQASGSRRKGESSRSPEEKQARGAGATEPAIIRPLLAQKRKDLETYLASVGQGWRNDSSNRDLRFTRNRVRHGILPRLERHLNPAVREALAETAEIARAEEEYWESEVERLISAAWIPVTAAERRQRDISATNTAPGGALKLELLRQLPIALQRRLVRSAGELLGLQLEFRPVEEILRIAAGGPRSASLPNGWSVVRGKQELRFELAVGRGNDNPEYEYPLSVPGRVEVPETATIFEAEAVLMGNSSAGHNPDHLLETSALAKELRVRNWRPGDRFWPAHTKSPKKIKELLQELHIAQPERKLWPVVVNSDEIVWLRGFPAPSKLRPKADADQAVVIREVRLADVMT
;
A
#
# COMPACT_ATOMS: atom_id res chain seq x y z
N MET A 1 12.91 -36.32 6.90
CA MET A 1 11.99 -35.30 7.45
C MET A 1 11.67 -34.33 6.33
N GLY A 2 10.47 -34.45 5.77
CA GLY A 2 10.09 -33.88 4.48
C GLY A 2 9.83 -32.38 4.52
N THR A 3 10.40 -31.68 3.56
CA THR A 3 10.02 -30.33 3.13
C THR A 3 8.61 -30.38 2.53
N LYS A 4 7.62 -29.84 3.24
CA LYS A 4 6.28 -29.61 2.68
C LYS A 4 6.35 -28.48 1.67
N HIS A 5 6.26 -28.81 0.37
CA HIS A 5 5.83 -27.85 -0.64
C HIS A 5 4.37 -27.49 -0.35
N LEU A 6 4.09 -26.20 -0.12
CA LEU A 6 2.74 -25.65 -0.18
C LEU A 6 2.28 -25.75 -1.64
N GLY A 7 1.54 -26.80 -1.97
CA GLY A 7 0.87 -26.92 -3.25
C GLY A 7 -0.27 -25.91 -3.33
N THR A 8 -0.14 -24.91 -4.21
CA THR A 8 -1.27 -24.14 -4.71
C THR A 8 -1.97 -24.98 -5.78
N ASP A 9 -3.15 -25.52 -5.46
CA ASP A 9 -4.01 -26.18 -6.45
C ASP A 9 -4.55 -25.11 -7.42
N ALA A 10 -3.91 -24.99 -8.58
CA ALA A 10 -4.39 -24.14 -9.67
C ALA A 10 -5.25 -24.99 -10.61
N LEU A 11 -6.51 -24.61 -10.78
CA LEU A 11 -7.42 -25.27 -11.74
C LEU A 11 -7.24 -24.60 -13.11
N VAL A 12 -6.96 -25.41 -14.12
CA VAL A 12 -6.90 -24.97 -15.52
C VAL A 12 -7.97 -25.73 -16.31
N LEU A 13 -8.95 -25.00 -16.86
CA LEU A 13 -9.93 -25.57 -17.78
C LEU A 13 -9.63 -25.06 -19.19
N THR A 14 -9.43 -25.98 -20.13
CA THR A 14 -9.41 -25.67 -21.56
C THR A 14 -10.85 -25.75 -22.12
N PRO A 15 -11.15 -25.08 -23.25
CA PRO A 15 -12.49 -25.12 -23.86
C PRO A 15 -13.05 -26.53 -24.12
N GLU A 16 -12.18 -27.54 -24.20
CA GLU A 16 -12.53 -28.94 -24.47
C GLU A 16 -13.05 -29.67 -23.21
N HIS A 17 -12.75 -29.19 -22.00
CA HIS A 17 -13.15 -29.80 -20.72
C HIS A 17 -14.55 -29.37 -20.24
N CYS A 18 -15.30 -28.63 -21.08
CA CYS A 18 -16.58 -28.00 -20.75
C CYS A 18 -17.81 -28.95 -20.70
N THR A 19 -17.62 -30.26 -20.82
CA THR A 19 -18.72 -31.24 -21.01
C THR A 19 -19.48 -31.65 -19.74
N HIS A 20 -19.14 -31.13 -18.55
CA HIS A 20 -19.73 -31.57 -17.27
C HIS A 20 -20.42 -30.49 -16.42
N PHE A 21 -20.65 -29.29 -16.95
CA PHE A 21 -21.42 -28.24 -16.27
C PHE A 21 -22.82 -28.08 -16.87
N ASP A 22 -23.64 -29.13 -16.86
CA ASP A 22 -25.10 -28.98 -17.09
C ASP A 22 -25.84 -29.07 -15.75
N GLY A 23 -26.22 -27.90 -15.25
CA GLY A 23 -27.11 -27.72 -14.12
C GLY A 23 -28.31 -26.90 -14.54
N SER A 24 -29.08 -27.36 -15.53
CA SER A 24 -30.33 -26.72 -15.93
C SER A 24 -31.53 -27.67 -15.90
N LYS A 25 -32.14 -27.83 -14.72
CA LYS A 25 -33.58 -28.13 -14.65
C LYS A 25 -34.35 -26.89 -15.12
N ARG A 26 -34.69 -26.81 -16.40
CA ARG A 26 -35.71 -25.88 -16.90
C ARG A 26 -37.10 -26.51 -16.74
N THR A 27 -37.93 -25.83 -15.96
CA THR A 27 -39.37 -26.05 -15.81
C THR A 27 -40.10 -25.91 -17.15
N GLN A 28 -40.99 -26.85 -17.42
CA GLN A 28 -41.89 -26.90 -18.57
C GLN A 28 -43.10 -25.95 -18.40
N ASP A 29 -43.72 -25.70 -19.56
CA ASP A 29 -45.05 -25.14 -19.84
C ASP A 29 -45.28 -23.62 -19.75
N VAL A 30 -45.48 -23.00 -20.93
CA VAL A 30 -46.76 -22.40 -21.37
C VAL A 30 -46.86 -22.45 -22.91
N HIS A 31 -48.09 -22.62 -23.40
CA HIS A 31 -48.57 -22.98 -24.74
C HIS A 31 -48.21 -22.12 -25.98
N ARG A 32 -48.07 -22.87 -27.10
CA ARG A 32 -48.47 -22.66 -28.51
C ARG A 32 -49.02 -21.30 -28.96
N GLY A 33 -48.42 -20.80 -30.05
CA GLY A 33 -49.06 -19.96 -31.07
C GLY A 33 -48.23 -19.99 -32.36
N ALA A 34 -48.72 -20.68 -33.39
CA ALA A 34 -48.04 -20.89 -34.66
C ALA A 34 -48.30 -19.74 -35.64
N HIS A 35 -47.25 -19.16 -36.23
CA HIS A 35 -47.33 -18.51 -37.54
C HIS A 35 -46.03 -18.77 -38.32
N ARG A 36 -46.16 -19.61 -39.35
CA ARG A 36 -45.18 -19.78 -40.44
C ARG A 36 -45.27 -18.55 -41.34
N ALA A 37 -44.17 -17.84 -41.52
CA ALA A 37 -43.96 -16.94 -42.65
C ALA A 37 -42.58 -17.20 -43.24
N LEU A 38 -42.57 -17.77 -44.45
CA LEU A 38 -41.42 -17.87 -45.35
C LEU A 38 -41.07 -16.47 -45.86
N PHE A 39 -39.87 -15.95 -45.57
CA PHE A 39 -39.31 -14.82 -46.34
C PHE A 39 -37.79 -14.96 -46.48
N LEU A 40 -37.42 -15.35 -47.71
CA LEU A 40 -36.28 -14.96 -48.55
C LEU A 40 -34.96 -14.50 -47.88
N SER A 41 -33.92 -15.28 -48.17
CA SER A 41 -32.50 -15.01 -47.95
C SER A 41 -32.00 -13.77 -48.70
N SER A 42 -31.47 -12.79 -47.97
CA SER A 42 -30.52 -11.79 -48.45
C SER A 42 -29.33 -11.76 -47.50
N PRO A 43 -28.07 -11.63 -47.98
CA PRO A 43 -26.90 -11.56 -47.12
C PRO A 43 -26.83 -10.15 -46.51
N GLN A 44 -27.59 -9.93 -45.43
CA GLN A 44 -27.35 -8.77 -44.58
C GLN A 44 -25.97 -8.95 -43.95
N LEU A 45 -25.02 -8.09 -44.31
CA LEU A 45 -23.86 -7.82 -43.46
C LEU A 45 -24.40 -7.42 -42.09
N TYR A 46 -24.33 -8.33 -41.12
CA TYR A 46 -24.69 -8.06 -39.73
C TYR A 46 -23.65 -7.08 -39.15
N TYR A 47 -23.84 -5.79 -39.37
CA TYR A 47 -23.24 -4.76 -38.52
C TYR A 47 -24.00 -4.81 -37.20
N VAL A 48 -23.51 -5.60 -36.25
CA VAL A 48 -23.94 -5.48 -34.86
C VAL A 48 -23.30 -4.18 -34.36
N PRO A 49 -24.09 -3.11 -34.09
CA PRO A 49 -23.52 -1.87 -33.59
C PRO A 49 -22.79 -2.17 -32.28
N VAL A 50 -21.51 -1.81 -32.22
CA VAL A 50 -20.71 -1.90 -30.99
C VAL A 50 -21.36 -0.99 -29.96
N HIS A 51 -21.63 -1.52 -28.77
CA HIS A 51 -22.30 -0.77 -27.72
C HIS A 51 -21.48 0.49 -27.35
N ASP A 52 -22.12 1.62 -27.07
CA ASP A 52 -21.44 2.90 -26.78
C ASP A 52 -20.38 2.76 -25.66
N LEU A 53 -20.69 2.02 -24.60
CA LEU A 53 -19.71 1.67 -23.56
C LEU A 53 -18.46 0.97 -24.13
N ALA A 54 -18.63 -0.01 -25.02
CA ALA A 54 -17.52 -0.73 -25.63
C ALA A 54 -16.69 0.19 -26.52
N GLN A 55 -17.31 1.13 -27.24
CA GLN A 55 -16.59 2.17 -28.00
C GLN A 55 -15.78 3.08 -27.06
N ASN A 56 -16.37 3.54 -25.97
CA ASN A 56 -15.69 4.38 -24.98
C ASN A 56 -14.49 3.66 -24.34
N VAL A 57 -14.64 2.37 -24.02
CA VAL A 57 -13.57 1.52 -23.48
C VAL A 57 -12.47 1.30 -24.52
N ARG A 58 -12.82 1.03 -25.78
CA ARG A 58 -11.86 0.90 -26.88
C ARG A 58 -11.04 2.17 -27.05
N ASP A 59 -11.68 3.32 -27.07
CA ASP A 59 -11.01 4.59 -27.28
C ASP A 59 -10.09 4.90 -26.09
N TYR A 60 -10.52 4.57 -24.87
CA TYR A 60 -9.67 4.66 -23.68
C TYR A 60 -8.46 3.71 -23.76
N ILE A 61 -8.64 2.44 -24.16
CA ILE A 61 -7.55 1.47 -24.37
C ILE A 61 -6.53 2.01 -25.36
N ARG A 62 -6.98 2.61 -26.48
CA ARG A 62 -6.11 3.19 -27.51
C ARG A 62 -5.36 4.41 -27.00
N ARG A 63 -6.05 5.38 -26.38
CA ARG A 63 -5.43 6.60 -25.80
C ARG A 63 -4.33 6.26 -24.79
N GLN A 64 -4.62 5.30 -23.91
CA GLN A 64 -3.71 4.88 -22.84
C GLN A 64 -2.71 3.78 -23.27
N LYS A 65 -2.74 3.36 -24.55
CA LYS A 65 -1.87 2.32 -25.13
C LYS A 65 -1.82 1.04 -24.27
N LEU A 66 -2.97 0.60 -23.75
CA LEU A 66 -3.04 -0.50 -22.77
C LEU A 66 -2.80 -1.88 -23.40
N LEU A 67 -3.18 -2.05 -24.66
CA LEU A 67 -3.16 -3.31 -25.39
C LEU A 67 -2.57 -3.12 -26.79
N LYS A 68 -1.95 -4.18 -27.31
CA LYS A 68 -1.46 -4.29 -28.68
C LYS A 68 -2.06 -5.54 -29.35
N PRO A 69 -2.21 -5.53 -30.69
CA PRO A 69 -2.56 -6.75 -31.41
C PRO A 69 -1.58 -7.88 -31.11
N GLY A 70 -2.12 -9.07 -30.84
CA GLY A 70 -1.36 -10.25 -30.43
C GLY A 70 -1.29 -10.47 -28.91
N ASP A 71 -1.63 -9.47 -28.08
CA ASP A 71 -1.56 -9.61 -26.62
C ASP A 71 -2.48 -10.74 -26.12
N ARG A 72 -1.92 -11.58 -25.23
CA ARG A 72 -2.64 -12.57 -24.43
C ARG A 72 -3.05 -11.94 -23.10
N VAL A 73 -4.34 -11.72 -22.92
CA VAL A 73 -4.91 -10.94 -21.82
C VAL A 73 -5.72 -11.85 -20.88
N GLY A 74 -5.27 -11.96 -19.64
CA GLY A 74 -6.06 -12.55 -18.56
C GLY A 74 -7.01 -11.52 -17.96
N VAL A 75 -8.31 -11.71 -18.11
CA VAL A 75 -9.31 -10.86 -17.48
C VAL A 75 -9.55 -11.38 -16.07
N ALA A 76 -9.26 -10.55 -15.06
CA ALA A 76 -9.51 -10.88 -13.66
C ALA A 76 -10.99 -10.73 -13.33
N VAL A 77 -11.70 -11.85 -13.18
CA VAL A 77 -13.14 -11.92 -12.96
C VAL A 77 -13.44 -12.39 -11.54
N SER A 78 -14.01 -11.51 -10.70
CA SER A 78 -14.45 -11.86 -9.34
C SER A 78 -15.89 -12.38 -9.28
N GLY A 79 -16.65 -12.22 -10.38
CA GLY A 79 -18.08 -12.50 -10.45
C GLY A 79 -18.97 -11.27 -10.19
N GLY A 80 -18.39 -10.18 -9.70
CA GLY A 80 -19.07 -8.90 -9.53
C GLY A 80 -19.23 -8.12 -10.83
N VAL A 81 -20.16 -7.15 -10.82
CA VAL A 81 -20.56 -6.32 -11.98
C VAL A 81 -19.38 -5.78 -12.78
N ASP A 82 -18.38 -5.16 -12.15
CA ASP A 82 -17.29 -4.49 -12.88
C ASP A 82 -16.42 -5.49 -13.64
N SER A 83 -16.18 -6.65 -13.02
CA SER A 83 -15.32 -7.69 -13.56
C SER A 83 -16.01 -8.49 -14.67
N VAL A 84 -17.33 -8.70 -14.54
CA VAL A 84 -18.16 -9.33 -15.58
C VAL A 84 -18.32 -8.38 -16.76
N ALA A 85 -18.59 -7.09 -16.53
CA ALA A 85 -18.64 -6.07 -17.58
C ALA A 85 -17.32 -5.96 -18.33
N LEU A 86 -16.18 -5.95 -17.63
CA LEU A 86 -14.87 -5.97 -18.26
C LEU A 86 -14.69 -7.16 -19.21
N LEU A 87 -15.07 -8.36 -18.76
CA LEU A 87 -14.98 -9.57 -19.58
C LEU A 87 -15.86 -9.44 -20.84
N ARG A 88 -17.11 -9.02 -20.68
CA ARG A 88 -18.08 -8.90 -21.78
C ARG A 88 -17.66 -7.84 -22.80
N VAL A 89 -17.23 -6.67 -22.33
CA VAL A 89 -16.73 -5.59 -23.21
C VAL A 89 -15.49 -6.06 -23.97
N LEU A 90 -14.51 -6.69 -23.31
CA LEU A 90 -13.32 -7.18 -24.01
C LEU A 90 -13.65 -8.31 -24.98
N LEU A 91 -14.61 -9.17 -24.68
CA LEU A 91 -15.09 -10.21 -25.60
C LEU A 91 -15.69 -9.61 -26.88
N GLU A 92 -16.45 -8.53 -26.75
CA GLU A 92 -17.01 -7.77 -27.88
C GLU A 92 -15.88 -7.14 -28.71
N LEU A 93 -14.89 -6.54 -28.06
CA LEU A 93 -13.78 -5.85 -28.70
C LEU A 93 -12.64 -6.76 -29.20
N ARG A 94 -12.61 -8.05 -28.81
CA ARG A 94 -11.42 -8.91 -29.00
C ARG A 94 -10.93 -9.00 -30.44
N LYS A 95 -11.85 -9.02 -31.40
CA LYS A 95 -11.54 -9.12 -32.84
C LYS A 95 -10.95 -7.80 -33.36
N GLU A 96 -11.53 -6.68 -32.95
CA GLU A 96 -11.06 -5.34 -33.33
C GLU A 96 -9.70 -5.02 -32.70
N LEU A 97 -9.49 -5.43 -31.44
CA LEU A 97 -8.22 -5.22 -30.73
C LEU A 97 -7.15 -6.25 -31.11
N GLY A 98 -7.54 -7.36 -31.75
CA GLY A 98 -6.63 -8.45 -32.14
C GLY A 98 -6.01 -9.18 -30.94
N ILE A 99 -6.75 -9.34 -29.85
CA ILE A 99 -6.26 -9.90 -28.57
C ILE A 99 -6.82 -11.31 -28.31
N VAL A 100 -6.07 -12.10 -27.54
CA VAL A 100 -6.49 -13.41 -27.06
C VAL A 100 -6.90 -13.28 -25.60
N LEU A 101 -8.11 -13.71 -25.25
CA LEU A 101 -8.65 -13.58 -23.90
C LEU A 101 -8.61 -14.90 -23.13
N MET A 102 -8.32 -14.77 -21.84
CA MET A 102 -8.42 -15.84 -20.84
C MET A 102 -9.16 -15.30 -19.62
N ALA A 103 -9.96 -16.12 -18.94
CA ALA A 103 -10.59 -15.76 -17.69
C ALA A 103 -9.70 -16.18 -16.51
N VAL A 104 -9.48 -15.27 -15.57
CA VAL A 104 -8.63 -15.48 -14.39
C VAL A 104 -9.44 -15.18 -13.13
N HIS A 105 -9.47 -16.11 -12.18
CA HIS A 105 -10.18 -15.96 -10.91
C HIS A 105 -9.26 -16.25 -9.72
N PHE A 106 -9.44 -15.51 -8.62
CA PHE A 106 -8.73 -15.78 -7.38
C PHE A 106 -9.74 -15.89 -6.23
N ASN A 107 -9.90 -17.11 -5.72
CA ASN A 107 -10.85 -17.42 -4.65
C ASN A 107 -10.19 -17.16 -3.28
N HIS A 108 -10.66 -16.12 -2.59
CA HIS A 108 -10.13 -15.68 -1.29
C HIS A 108 -10.50 -16.60 -0.10
N LYS A 109 -11.41 -17.57 -0.29
CA LYS A 109 -11.94 -18.47 0.76
C LYS A 109 -12.52 -17.76 2.01
N LEU A 110 -12.88 -16.48 1.89
CA LEU A 110 -13.36 -15.67 3.02
C LEU A 110 -14.82 -15.92 3.40
N ARG A 111 -15.65 -16.41 2.47
CA ARG A 111 -17.11 -16.57 2.66
C ARG A 111 -17.57 -18.03 2.53
N GLY A 112 -16.64 -18.98 2.67
CA GLY A 112 -16.91 -20.40 2.52
C GLY A 112 -17.64 -20.71 1.20
N ALA A 113 -18.84 -21.29 1.30
CA ALA A 113 -19.65 -21.71 0.16
C ALA A 113 -20.00 -20.57 -0.83
N GLU A 114 -20.09 -19.31 -0.38
CA GLU A 114 -20.33 -18.20 -1.30
C GLU A 114 -19.14 -17.96 -2.23
N SER A 115 -17.91 -18.07 -1.71
CA SER A 115 -16.69 -17.91 -2.51
C SER A 115 -16.53 -19.04 -3.53
N ASP A 116 -16.91 -20.26 -3.17
CA ASP A 116 -16.91 -21.40 -4.09
C ASP A 116 -18.02 -21.26 -5.16
N ALA A 117 -19.16 -20.66 -4.80
CA ALA A 117 -20.22 -20.35 -5.76
C ALA A 117 -19.84 -19.21 -6.71
N ASP A 118 -19.05 -18.22 -6.25
CA ASP A 118 -18.47 -17.19 -7.12
C ASP A 118 -17.52 -17.83 -8.15
N GLU A 119 -16.62 -18.70 -7.72
CA GLU A 119 -15.69 -19.41 -8.61
C GLU A 119 -16.41 -20.26 -9.65
N LYS A 120 -17.43 -21.04 -9.23
CA LYS A 120 -18.26 -21.84 -10.15
C LYS A 120 -18.97 -20.97 -11.18
N PHE A 121 -19.54 -19.83 -10.76
CA PHE A 121 -20.18 -18.89 -11.67
C PHE A 121 -19.20 -18.37 -12.73
N VAL A 122 -17.99 -17.99 -12.33
CA VAL A 122 -16.97 -17.49 -13.27
C VAL A 122 -16.49 -18.60 -14.21
N ALA A 123 -16.32 -19.83 -13.70
CA ALA A 123 -15.97 -20.98 -14.53
C ALA A 123 -17.04 -21.28 -15.60
N SER A 124 -18.33 -21.26 -15.22
CA SER A 124 -19.45 -21.41 -16.16
C SER A 124 -19.47 -20.29 -17.21
N LEU A 125 -19.24 -19.04 -16.80
CA LEU A 125 -19.20 -17.88 -17.71
C LEU A 125 -18.03 -17.98 -18.71
N ALA A 126 -16.86 -18.42 -18.25
CA ALA A 126 -15.72 -18.66 -19.12
C ALA A 126 -16.02 -19.77 -20.14
N CYS A 127 -16.67 -20.85 -19.68
CA CYS A 127 -17.08 -21.97 -20.52
C CYS A 127 -18.10 -21.56 -21.60
N GLU A 128 -19.12 -20.80 -21.23
CA GLU A 128 -20.14 -20.25 -22.15
C GLU A 128 -19.49 -19.46 -23.29
N HIS A 129 -18.42 -18.72 -23.00
CA HIS A 129 -17.70 -17.91 -23.99
C HIS A 129 -16.47 -18.60 -24.59
N LYS A 130 -16.27 -19.90 -24.31
CA LYS A 130 -15.17 -20.73 -24.82
C LYS A 130 -13.79 -20.15 -24.51
N LEU A 131 -13.64 -19.62 -23.30
CA LEU A 131 -12.39 -19.06 -22.80
C LEU A 131 -11.63 -20.09 -21.99
N GLN A 132 -10.30 -20.06 -22.06
CA GLN A 132 -9.48 -20.75 -21.07
C GLN A 132 -9.69 -20.10 -19.70
N PHE A 133 -9.84 -20.92 -18.67
CA PHE A 133 -10.07 -20.48 -17.30
C PHE A 133 -8.93 -20.92 -16.39
N HIS A 134 -8.37 -19.97 -15.65
CA HIS A 134 -7.36 -20.21 -14.63
C HIS A 134 -7.90 -19.71 -13.28
N SER A 135 -7.93 -20.59 -12.28
CA SER A 135 -8.20 -20.18 -10.90
C SER A 135 -7.11 -20.61 -9.94
N SER A 136 -6.97 -19.84 -8.87
CA SER A 136 -6.19 -20.19 -7.69
C SER A 136 -7.00 -19.84 -6.45
N SER A 137 -6.77 -20.54 -5.35
CA SER A 137 -7.44 -20.29 -4.09
C SER A 137 -6.45 -20.30 -2.93
N THR A 138 -6.71 -19.47 -1.90
CA THR A 138 -5.89 -19.41 -0.69
C THR A 138 -6.75 -18.91 0.47
N ASP A 139 -6.52 -19.45 1.67
CA ASP A 139 -7.10 -18.90 2.90
C ASP A 139 -6.44 -17.56 3.25
N VAL A 140 -7.12 -16.48 2.88
CA VAL A 140 -6.65 -15.11 3.12
C VAL A 140 -6.69 -14.76 4.60
N ALA A 141 -7.64 -15.28 5.38
CA ALA A 141 -7.77 -14.97 6.79
C ALA A 141 -6.60 -15.55 7.59
N ALA A 142 -6.21 -16.79 7.28
CA ALA A 142 -5.02 -17.42 7.85
C ALA A 142 -3.73 -16.66 7.48
N HIS A 143 -3.63 -16.13 6.26
CA HIS A 143 -2.49 -15.30 5.85
C HIS A 143 -2.46 -13.95 6.57
N ALA A 144 -3.60 -13.26 6.66
CA ALA A 144 -3.72 -11.98 7.35
C ALA A 144 -3.33 -12.07 8.83
N ALA A 145 -3.76 -13.15 9.51
CA ALA A 145 -3.42 -13.40 10.91
C ALA A 145 -1.91 -13.65 11.11
N ARG A 146 -1.28 -14.37 10.20
CA ARG A 146 0.15 -14.71 10.25
C ARG A 146 1.07 -13.51 9.97
N GLU A 147 0.69 -12.66 9.02
CA GLU A 147 1.48 -11.49 8.61
C GLU A 147 1.04 -10.19 9.33
N HIS A 148 0.19 -10.30 10.36
CA HIS A 148 -0.30 -9.18 11.17
C HIS A 148 -0.89 -8.01 10.36
N MET A 149 -1.61 -8.31 9.28
CA MET A 149 -2.19 -7.31 8.39
C MET A 149 -3.71 -7.46 8.28
N SER A 150 -4.38 -6.42 7.76
CA SER A 150 -5.82 -6.50 7.51
C SER A 150 -6.15 -7.53 6.42
N VAL A 151 -7.32 -8.17 6.54
CA VAL A 151 -7.82 -9.15 5.56
C VAL A 151 -7.90 -8.56 4.14
N GLU A 152 -8.28 -7.30 4.00
CA GLU A 152 -8.32 -6.59 2.70
C GLU A 152 -6.91 -6.45 2.08
N THR A 153 -5.91 -6.15 2.92
CA THR A 153 -4.51 -6.02 2.48
C THR A 153 -3.95 -7.37 2.06
N ALA A 154 -4.16 -8.41 2.87
CA ALA A 154 -3.78 -9.78 2.54
C ALA A 154 -4.45 -10.28 1.26
N ALA A 155 -5.75 -10.03 1.09
CA ALA A 155 -6.50 -10.40 -0.13
C ALA A 155 -5.89 -9.73 -1.36
N ARG A 156 -5.57 -8.44 -1.25
CA ARG A 156 -4.95 -7.67 -2.33
C ARG A 156 -3.55 -8.18 -2.64
N GLU A 157 -2.72 -8.42 -1.64
CA GLU A 157 -1.35 -8.90 -1.82
C GLU A 157 -1.32 -10.26 -2.54
N LEU A 158 -2.06 -11.24 -2.03
CA LEU A 158 -2.11 -12.59 -2.60
C LEU A 158 -2.66 -12.59 -4.03
N ARG A 159 -3.69 -11.79 -4.30
CA ARG A 159 -4.25 -11.62 -5.65
C ARG A 159 -3.23 -11.05 -6.62
N TYR A 160 -2.47 -10.02 -6.24
CA TYR A 160 -1.44 -9.44 -7.10
C TYR A 160 -0.23 -10.37 -7.27
N LYS A 161 0.10 -11.16 -6.24
CA LYS A 161 1.10 -12.23 -6.35
C LYS A 161 0.70 -13.24 -7.41
N PHE A 162 -0.54 -13.74 -7.35
CA PHE A 162 -1.10 -14.63 -8.36
C PHE A 162 -1.06 -14.02 -9.78
N PHE A 163 -1.44 -12.75 -9.94
CA PHE A 163 -1.34 -12.08 -11.25
C PHE A 163 0.10 -11.99 -11.78
N ARG A 164 1.07 -11.71 -10.90
CA ARG A 164 2.49 -11.66 -11.28
C ARG A 164 3.01 -13.05 -11.67
N GLU A 165 2.57 -14.11 -11.01
CA GLU A 165 2.92 -15.49 -11.38
C GLU A 165 2.43 -15.85 -12.78
N LEU A 166 1.19 -15.47 -13.13
CA LEU A 166 0.63 -15.67 -14.47
C LEU A 166 1.33 -14.83 -15.57
N LEU A 167 1.86 -13.66 -15.21
CA LEU A 167 2.64 -12.82 -16.13
C LEU A 167 4.08 -13.33 -16.29
N ARG A 168 4.67 -13.92 -15.24
CA ARG A 168 6.05 -14.42 -15.25
C ARG A 168 6.21 -15.77 -15.95
N SER A 169 5.16 -16.61 -15.97
CA SER A 169 5.15 -17.92 -16.61
C SER A 169 5.49 -17.89 -18.11
N GLY A 170 5.49 -16.72 -18.77
CA GLY A 170 5.94 -16.54 -20.15
C GLY A 170 7.42 -16.19 -20.35
N THR A 171 8.19 -15.90 -19.29
CA THR A 171 9.52 -15.24 -19.43
C THR A 171 10.73 -16.06 -18.97
N ALA A 172 10.54 -17.27 -18.44
CA ALA A 172 11.63 -18.14 -18.03
C ALA A 172 11.82 -19.31 -19.02
N GLY A 173 12.89 -19.25 -19.82
CA GLY A 173 13.34 -20.39 -20.62
C GLY A 173 13.56 -21.62 -19.73
N LYS A 174 13.01 -22.76 -20.17
CA LYS A 174 12.82 -24.05 -19.46
C LYS A 174 11.55 -24.11 -18.61
N ILE A 175 10.42 -24.24 -19.29
CA ILE A 175 9.18 -24.75 -18.69
C ILE A 175 8.80 -26.03 -19.45
N SER A 176 8.39 -27.06 -18.71
CA SER A 176 7.86 -28.32 -19.24
C SER A 176 6.76 -28.05 -20.29
N PRO A 177 6.68 -28.87 -21.36
CA PRO A 177 5.77 -28.67 -22.49
C PRO A 177 4.29 -28.50 -22.07
N ASP A 178 3.87 -29.06 -20.93
CA ASP A 178 2.48 -28.99 -20.47
C ASP A 178 2.10 -27.64 -19.81
N LYS A 179 3.06 -26.79 -19.45
CA LYS A 179 2.84 -25.48 -18.81
C LYS A 179 3.07 -24.28 -19.74
N ALA A 180 3.42 -24.52 -21.00
CA ALA A 180 3.66 -23.47 -22.00
C ALA A 180 2.39 -22.70 -22.42
N ASN A 181 1.19 -23.21 -22.09
CA ASN A 181 -0.08 -22.64 -22.54
C ASN A 181 -0.64 -21.49 -21.68
N ALA A 182 0.02 -21.09 -20.59
CA ALA A 182 -0.51 -20.12 -19.63
C ALA A 182 0.26 -18.78 -19.58
N SER A 183 1.10 -18.46 -20.58
CA SER A 183 1.78 -17.16 -20.61
C SER A 183 0.80 -16.03 -20.93
N LEU A 184 0.70 -15.07 -20.02
CA LEU A 184 -0.06 -13.84 -20.23
C LEU A 184 0.89 -12.67 -20.45
N ASP A 185 0.56 -11.81 -21.40
CA ASP A 185 1.23 -10.53 -21.59
C ASP A 185 0.61 -9.45 -20.70
N LYS A 186 -0.70 -9.58 -20.42
CA LYS A 186 -1.46 -8.59 -19.64
C LYS A 186 -2.45 -9.26 -18.70
N VAL A 187 -2.69 -8.62 -17.55
CA VAL A 187 -3.84 -8.92 -16.69
C VAL A 187 -4.74 -7.70 -16.61
N ALA A 188 -5.99 -7.81 -17.06
CA ALA A 188 -6.97 -6.73 -17.01
C ALA A 188 -7.81 -6.81 -15.73
N THR A 189 -7.99 -5.69 -15.02
CA THR A 189 -8.80 -5.60 -13.79
C THR A 189 -9.91 -4.56 -13.92
N GLY A 190 -11.08 -4.84 -13.34
CA GLY A 190 -12.29 -4.03 -13.47
C GLY A 190 -12.37 -2.82 -12.53
N HIS A 191 -11.27 -2.07 -12.35
CA HIS A 191 -11.36 -0.80 -11.61
C HIS A 191 -12.02 0.26 -12.49
N THR A 192 -12.90 1.05 -11.89
CA THR A 192 -13.78 2.03 -12.53
C THR A 192 -13.44 3.48 -12.19
N LEU A 193 -14.16 4.43 -12.78
CA LEU A 193 -14.09 5.85 -12.42
C LEU A 193 -14.51 6.07 -10.95
N ASP A 194 -15.49 5.32 -10.46
CA ASP A 194 -15.90 5.35 -9.06
C ASP A 194 -14.75 4.94 -8.12
N ASP A 195 -14.01 3.89 -8.50
CA ASP A 195 -12.84 3.44 -7.75
C ASP A 195 -11.71 4.49 -7.72
N GLN A 196 -11.60 5.30 -8.78
CA GLN A 196 -10.70 6.45 -8.79
C GLN A 196 -11.13 7.52 -7.81
N ALA A 197 -12.38 7.96 -7.91
CA ALA A 197 -12.92 8.99 -7.03
C ALA A 197 -12.75 8.61 -5.55
N GLU A 198 -13.07 7.37 -5.19
CA GLU A 198 -12.85 6.81 -3.87
C GLU A 198 -11.37 6.90 -3.46
N THR A 199 -10.47 6.47 -4.34
CA THR A 199 -9.03 6.43 -4.05
C THR A 199 -8.44 7.83 -3.87
N VAL A 200 -8.78 8.76 -4.77
CA VAL A 200 -8.31 10.16 -4.72
C VAL A 200 -8.79 10.82 -3.44
N LEU A 201 -10.08 10.71 -3.13
CA LEU A 201 -10.65 11.31 -1.92
C LEU A 201 -10.03 10.72 -0.65
N MET A 202 -9.87 9.40 -0.59
CA MET A 202 -9.21 8.74 0.55
C MET A 202 -7.76 9.20 0.73
N ARG A 203 -7.03 9.42 -0.36
CA ARG A 203 -5.63 9.88 -0.31
C ARG A 203 -5.53 11.35 0.04
N LEU A 204 -6.41 12.19 -0.50
CA LEU A 204 -6.49 13.60 -0.17
C LEU A 204 -6.69 13.81 1.34
N VAL A 205 -7.64 13.09 1.94
CA VAL A 205 -7.94 13.17 3.39
C VAL A 205 -6.78 12.69 4.26
N ARG A 206 -5.95 11.75 3.76
CA ARG A 206 -4.75 11.27 4.48
C ARG A 206 -3.54 12.21 4.37
N GLY A 207 -3.63 13.27 3.55
CA GLY A 207 -2.50 14.10 3.16
C GLY A 207 -1.76 13.46 1.99
N ALA A 208 -1.87 14.09 0.81
CA ALA A 208 -1.25 13.63 -0.42
C ALA A 208 -0.74 14.80 -1.25
N GLY A 209 0.46 14.65 -1.82
CA GLY A 209 0.92 15.48 -2.95
C GLY A 209 0.44 14.92 -4.30
N THR A 210 0.97 15.44 -5.41
CA THR A 210 0.60 15.03 -6.78
C THR A 210 0.66 13.52 -6.98
N ARG A 211 1.73 12.85 -6.50
CA ARG A 211 1.88 11.39 -6.60
C ARG A 211 0.77 10.60 -5.89
N GLY A 212 0.22 11.13 -4.80
CA GLY A 212 -0.93 10.53 -4.13
C GLY A 212 -2.23 10.81 -4.90
N LEU A 213 -2.41 12.04 -5.37
CA LEU A 213 -3.58 12.46 -6.15
C LEU A 213 -3.69 11.76 -7.51
N ALA A 214 -2.57 11.28 -8.07
CA ALA A 214 -2.51 10.43 -9.27
C ALA A 214 -3.39 9.15 -9.21
N GLY A 215 -3.89 8.81 -8.01
CA GLY A 215 -4.92 7.77 -7.85
C GLY A 215 -4.43 6.40 -8.31
N ILE A 216 -5.30 5.68 -9.02
CA ILE A 216 -5.01 4.36 -9.59
C ILE A 216 -4.38 4.53 -10.98
N TYR A 217 -3.26 3.89 -11.29
CA TYR A 217 -2.68 4.02 -12.64
C TYR A 217 -3.41 3.15 -13.68
N PRO A 218 -3.60 3.60 -14.93
CA PRO A 218 -4.20 2.78 -16.01
C PRO A 218 -3.41 1.51 -16.32
N LYS A 219 -2.08 1.59 -16.25
CA LYS A 219 -1.12 0.51 -16.51
C LYS A 219 -0.12 0.43 -15.36
N LEU A 220 0.19 -0.78 -14.92
CA LEU A 220 1.28 -1.06 -13.98
C LEU A 220 2.22 -2.06 -14.62
N SER A 221 3.43 -1.64 -14.93
CA SER A 221 4.47 -2.53 -15.46
C SER A 221 4.95 -3.49 -14.38
N VAL A 222 5.07 -4.77 -14.73
CA VAL A 222 5.65 -5.80 -13.87
C VAL A 222 7.06 -6.07 -14.39
N PRO A 223 8.12 -5.67 -13.66
CA PRO A 223 9.47 -5.89 -14.14
C PRO A 223 9.78 -7.38 -14.26
N THR A 224 10.46 -7.71 -15.35
CA THR A 224 10.85 -9.07 -15.76
C THR A 224 12.18 -9.53 -15.17
N GLY A 225 12.89 -8.67 -14.43
CA GLY A 225 14.22 -8.97 -13.86
C GLY A 225 14.20 -9.57 -12.44
N LEU A 226 15.23 -10.36 -12.12
CA LEU A 226 15.60 -10.83 -10.77
C LEU A 226 16.08 -9.66 -9.91
N TRP A 227 15.17 -8.80 -9.50
CA TRP A 227 15.38 -7.83 -8.44
C TRP A 227 14.49 -8.26 -7.28
N GLU A 228 15.10 -8.48 -6.11
CA GLU A 228 14.44 -9.03 -4.92
C GLU A 228 13.13 -8.30 -4.61
N GLU A 229 12.11 -9.06 -4.19
CA GLU A 229 10.71 -8.68 -4.02
C GLU A 229 10.45 -7.52 -3.02
N SER A 230 11.49 -6.87 -2.50
CA SER A 230 11.47 -5.82 -1.48
C SER A 230 11.11 -4.43 -2.02
N ALA A 231 11.43 -4.09 -3.27
CA ALA A 231 11.29 -2.71 -3.76
C ALA A 231 9.88 -2.36 -4.30
N GLN A 232 9.04 -3.33 -4.65
CA GLN A 232 7.77 -3.07 -5.34
C GLN A 232 6.53 -3.02 -4.44
N HIS A 233 6.66 -3.31 -3.15
CA HIS A 233 5.52 -3.19 -2.23
C HIS A 233 5.08 -1.72 -2.06
N SER A 234 5.97 -0.75 -2.28
CA SER A 234 5.70 0.69 -2.11
C SER A 234 4.75 1.28 -3.18
N ALA A 235 4.79 0.83 -4.44
CA ALA A 235 3.92 1.40 -5.49
C ALA A 235 2.43 0.98 -5.37
N LEU A 236 2.12 -0.05 -4.57
CA LEU A 236 0.77 -0.63 -4.49
C LEU A 236 0.25 -0.91 -3.08
N SER A 237 1.06 -0.67 -2.03
CA SER A 237 0.69 -0.80 -0.62
C SER A 237 1.15 0.44 0.15
N ASN A 238 0.18 1.28 0.56
CA ASN A 238 0.40 2.36 1.53
C ASN A 238 -0.03 1.90 2.93
N GLN A 239 0.64 0.89 3.50
CA GLN A 239 0.62 0.59 4.93
C GLN A 239 2.02 0.22 5.45
N PRO A 240 2.36 0.57 6.71
CA PRO A 240 3.69 0.44 7.27
C PRO A 240 3.94 -0.94 7.90
N ALA A 241 5.22 -1.33 7.92
CA ALA A 241 5.85 -2.38 8.73
C ALA A 241 5.53 -3.85 8.43
N ASP A 242 6.47 -4.56 7.80
CA ASP A 242 7.21 -5.68 8.42
C ASP A 242 8.02 -6.46 7.35
N ARG A 243 9.35 -6.30 7.35
CA ARG A 243 10.30 -7.23 6.73
C ARG A 243 11.64 -7.20 7.43
N LEU A 244 11.87 -8.15 8.35
CA LEU A 244 13.20 -8.62 8.72
C LEU A 244 13.08 -10.08 9.11
N GLN A 245 13.42 -10.99 8.19
CA GLN A 245 14.18 -12.23 8.41
C GLN A 245 13.96 -13.21 7.24
N ALA A 246 14.98 -13.36 6.39
CA ALA A 246 15.26 -14.59 5.66
C ALA A 246 16.66 -14.50 5.04
N SER A 247 17.69 -14.80 5.84
CA SER A 247 19.03 -15.10 5.36
C SER A 247 19.14 -16.58 5.02
N GLY A 248 19.65 -16.96 3.85
CA GLY A 248 20.09 -18.34 3.63
C GLY A 248 20.40 -18.76 2.19
N SER A 249 21.70 -18.78 1.87
CA SER A 249 22.38 -19.71 0.94
C SER A 249 22.20 -19.52 -0.58
N ARG A 250 23.17 -18.82 -1.21
CA ARG A 250 23.44 -18.88 -2.66
C ARG A 250 24.38 -20.04 -2.98
N ARG A 251 23.98 -20.91 -3.91
CA ARG A 251 24.89 -21.82 -4.63
C ARG A 251 25.55 -21.08 -5.80
N LYS A 252 26.85 -21.32 -5.97
CA LYS A 252 27.74 -20.78 -7.01
C LYS A 252 27.43 -21.39 -8.39
N GLY A 253 27.58 -20.56 -9.41
CA GLY A 253 27.92 -20.98 -10.77
C GLY A 253 26.95 -20.47 -11.83
N GLU A 254 27.33 -19.44 -12.58
CA GLU A 254 27.39 -19.50 -14.05
C GLU A 254 27.89 -18.18 -14.67
N SER A 255 29.00 -18.35 -15.40
CA SER A 255 29.46 -17.69 -16.63
C SER A 255 28.86 -16.33 -17.04
N SER A 256 29.76 -15.35 -17.09
CA SER A 256 29.61 -14.03 -17.71
C SER A 256 29.38 -14.10 -19.22
N ARG A 257 28.30 -13.50 -19.71
CA ARG A 257 28.14 -13.08 -21.12
C ARG A 257 27.89 -11.58 -21.20
N SER A 258 28.43 -10.95 -22.24
CA SER A 258 28.54 -9.51 -22.42
C SER A 258 27.17 -8.83 -22.66
N PRO A 259 27.05 -7.51 -22.37
CA PRO A 259 25.79 -6.76 -22.44
C PRO A 259 25.15 -6.72 -23.84
N GLU A 260 25.96 -6.83 -24.90
CA GLU A 260 25.52 -6.68 -26.28
C GLU A 260 24.68 -7.87 -26.79
N GLU A 261 24.89 -9.08 -26.27
CA GLU A 261 24.10 -10.26 -26.64
C GLU A 261 22.68 -10.25 -26.04
N LYS A 262 22.42 -9.45 -24.99
CA LYS A 262 21.08 -9.30 -24.40
C LYS A 262 20.18 -8.36 -25.22
N GLN A 263 20.76 -7.46 -26.01
CA GLN A 263 20.00 -6.44 -26.76
C GLN A 263 19.44 -6.98 -28.09
N ALA A 264 20.06 -8.01 -28.68
CA ALA A 264 19.66 -8.55 -29.99
C ALA A 264 18.49 -9.55 -29.97
N ARG A 265 18.00 -10.01 -28.80
CA ARG A 265 16.87 -10.97 -28.68
C ARG A 265 15.55 -10.37 -28.18
N GLY A 266 15.47 -9.06 -27.96
CA GLY A 266 14.35 -8.41 -27.27
C GLY A 266 13.35 -7.63 -28.13
N ALA A 267 13.41 -7.71 -29.47
CA ALA A 267 12.64 -6.80 -30.35
C ALA A 267 11.15 -7.16 -30.56
N GLY A 268 10.55 -8.05 -29.74
CA GLY A 268 9.14 -8.43 -29.88
C GLY A 268 8.42 -8.84 -28.60
N ALA A 269 9.07 -8.80 -27.43
CA ALA A 269 8.42 -9.18 -26.17
C ALA A 269 7.64 -8.00 -25.61
N THR A 270 6.31 -8.15 -25.48
CA THR A 270 5.46 -7.17 -24.82
C THR A 270 5.74 -7.17 -23.31
N GLU A 271 5.96 -5.99 -22.73
CA GLU A 271 6.25 -5.91 -21.29
C GLU A 271 5.05 -6.38 -20.46
N PRO A 272 5.22 -7.32 -19.53
CA PRO A 272 4.10 -7.79 -18.72
C PRO A 272 3.52 -6.66 -17.88
N ALA A 273 2.19 -6.52 -17.89
CA ALA A 273 1.54 -5.42 -17.17
C ALA A 273 0.15 -5.77 -16.65
N ILE A 274 -0.24 -5.11 -15.55
CA ILE A 274 -1.63 -5.09 -15.09
C ILE A 274 -2.30 -3.83 -15.65
N ILE A 275 -3.42 -3.98 -16.34
CA ILE A 275 -4.15 -2.89 -17.01
C ILE A 275 -5.55 -2.71 -16.44
N ARG A 276 -6.11 -1.51 -16.60
CA ARG A 276 -7.45 -1.13 -16.11
C ARG A 276 -8.28 -0.46 -17.19
N PRO A 277 -8.86 -1.24 -18.13
CA PRO A 277 -9.60 -0.67 -19.27
C PRO A 277 -10.86 0.12 -18.90
N LEU A 278 -11.46 -0.15 -17.74
CA LEU A 278 -12.71 0.50 -17.29
C LEU A 278 -12.48 1.76 -16.44
N LEU A 279 -11.24 2.21 -16.28
CA LEU A 279 -10.89 3.22 -15.26
C LEU A 279 -11.52 4.61 -15.52
N ALA A 280 -11.95 4.87 -16.75
CA ALA A 280 -12.68 6.07 -17.15
C ALA A 280 -14.20 5.87 -17.23
N GLN A 281 -14.72 4.66 -16.94
CA GLN A 281 -16.13 4.32 -17.05
C GLN A 281 -16.79 4.31 -15.68
N LYS A 282 -18.04 4.76 -15.61
CA LYS A 282 -18.83 4.73 -14.36
C LYS A 282 -19.42 3.35 -14.16
N ARG A 283 -19.56 2.94 -12.89
CA ARG A 283 -20.22 1.68 -12.53
C ARG A 283 -21.64 1.56 -13.10
N LYS A 284 -22.41 2.65 -13.10
CA LYS A 284 -23.79 2.68 -13.62
C LYS A 284 -23.88 2.32 -15.11
N ASP A 285 -22.89 2.73 -15.90
CA ASP A 285 -22.85 2.44 -17.33
C ASP A 285 -22.56 0.95 -17.57
N LEU A 286 -21.75 0.33 -16.68
CA LEU A 286 -21.50 -1.11 -16.70
C LEU A 286 -22.76 -1.92 -16.38
N GLU A 287 -23.54 -1.49 -15.38
CA GLU A 287 -24.82 -2.12 -15.02
C GLU A 287 -25.81 -2.06 -16.18
N THR A 288 -25.89 -0.91 -16.85
CA THR A 288 -26.77 -0.70 -18.01
C THR A 288 -26.35 -1.58 -19.19
N TYR A 289 -25.05 -1.66 -19.48
CA TYR A 289 -24.50 -2.53 -20.52
C TYR A 289 -24.76 -4.01 -20.24
N LEU A 290 -24.54 -4.47 -19.01
CA LEU A 290 -24.79 -5.87 -18.65
C LEU A 290 -26.27 -6.22 -18.78
N ALA A 291 -27.16 -5.31 -18.37
CA ALA A 291 -28.60 -5.48 -18.55
C ALA A 291 -28.98 -5.54 -20.04
N SER A 292 -28.40 -4.69 -20.90
CA SER A 292 -28.72 -4.67 -22.34
C SER A 292 -28.27 -5.94 -23.07
N VAL A 293 -27.18 -6.57 -22.61
CA VAL A 293 -26.69 -7.84 -23.20
C VAL A 293 -27.24 -9.08 -22.47
N GLY A 294 -28.15 -8.90 -21.50
CA GLY A 294 -28.78 -9.99 -20.76
C GLY A 294 -27.81 -10.78 -19.85
N GLN A 295 -26.68 -10.19 -19.47
CA GLN A 295 -25.65 -10.86 -18.67
C GLN A 295 -25.89 -10.62 -17.18
N GLY A 296 -26.15 -11.69 -16.43
CA GLY A 296 -26.20 -11.65 -14.97
C GLY A 296 -24.82 -11.54 -14.32
N TRP A 297 -24.78 -11.07 -13.07
CA TRP A 297 -23.59 -11.01 -12.21
C TRP A 297 -23.96 -11.37 -10.77
N ARG A 298 -22.94 -11.57 -9.92
CA ARG A 298 -23.11 -11.87 -8.49
C ARG A 298 -22.92 -10.61 -7.64
N ASN A 299 -23.71 -10.49 -6.58
CA ASN A 299 -23.60 -9.40 -5.61
C ASN A 299 -22.84 -9.89 -4.37
N ASP A 300 -21.78 -9.17 -4.00
CA ASP A 300 -21.03 -9.44 -2.78
C ASP A 300 -21.63 -8.64 -1.61
N SER A 301 -22.09 -9.36 -0.59
CA SER A 301 -22.73 -8.81 0.62
C SER A 301 -21.76 -7.96 1.45
N SER A 302 -20.45 -8.23 1.39
CA SER A 302 -19.41 -7.48 2.12
C SER A 302 -19.22 -6.05 1.58
N ASN A 303 -19.68 -5.76 0.35
CA ASN A 303 -19.63 -4.41 -0.24
C ASN A 303 -20.49 -3.37 0.51
N ARG A 304 -21.33 -3.80 1.45
CA ARG A 304 -22.18 -2.92 2.27
C ARG A 304 -21.61 -2.69 3.68
N ASP A 305 -20.51 -3.33 4.04
CA ASP A 305 -19.95 -3.26 5.38
C ASP A 305 -19.19 -1.94 5.62
N LEU A 306 -19.75 -1.08 6.46
CA LEU A 306 -19.20 0.25 6.77
C LEU A 306 -17.97 0.22 7.70
N ARG A 307 -17.54 -0.95 8.19
CA ARG A 307 -16.25 -1.09 8.88
C ARG A 307 -15.08 -0.75 7.97
N PHE A 308 -15.22 -1.00 6.66
CA PHE A 308 -14.20 -0.66 5.67
C PHE A 308 -14.27 0.82 5.26
N THR A 309 -13.12 1.50 5.30
CA THR A 309 -13.01 2.92 4.95
C THR A 309 -13.56 3.22 3.56
N ARG A 310 -13.26 2.35 2.59
CA ARG A 310 -13.71 2.49 1.20
C ARG A 310 -15.25 2.48 1.08
N ASN A 311 -15.91 1.58 1.82
CA ASN A 311 -17.38 1.50 1.83
C ASN A 311 -18.02 2.74 2.50
N ARG A 312 -17.40 3.31 3.54
CA ARG A 312 -17.86 4.59 4.12
C ARG A 312 -17.77 5.74 3.12
N VAL A 313 -16.71 5.77 2.31
CA VAL A 313 -16.56 6.77 1.25
C VAL A 313 -17.62 6.56 0.16
N ARG A 314 -17.77 5.33 -0.33
CA ARG A 314 -18.71 4.95 -1.40
C ARG A 314 -20.17 5.23 -1.06
N HIS A 315 -20.62 4.83 0.13
CA HIS A 315 -22.04 4.89 0.53
C HIS A 315 -22.39 6.11 1.37
N GLY A 316 -21.40 6.79 1.94
CA GLY A 316 -21.59 7.92 2.85
C GLY A 316 -21.11 9.24 2.27
N ILE A 317 -19.81 9.36 2.02
CA ILE A 317 -19.17 10.66 1.73
C ILE A 317 -19.44 11.10 0.29
N LEU A 318 -19.14 10.25 -0.71
CA LEU A 318 -19.32 10.61 -2.13
C LEU A 318 -20.77 10.99 -2.45
N PRO A 319 -21.82 10.24 -2.04
CA PRO A 319 -23.20 10.62 -2.32
C PRO A 319 -23.62 11.97 -1.72
N ARG A 320 -23.04 12.35 -0.58
CA ARG A 320 -23.28 13.66 0.03
C ARG A 320 -22.58 14.77 -0.75
N LEU A 321 -21.36 14.55 -1.21
CA LEU A 321 -20.64 15.50 -2.08
C LEU A 321 -21.38 15.68 -3.41
N GLU A 322 -21.87 14.58 -4.01
CA GLU A 322 -22.66 14.60 -5.24
C GLU A 322 -23.94 15.42 -5.07
N ARG A 323 -24.67 15.19 -3.98
CA ARG A 323 -25.97 15.83 -3.75
C ARG A 323 -25.86 17.30 -3.35
N HIS A 324 -24.86 17.65 -2.53
CA HIS A 324 -24.84 18.95 -1.85
C HIS A 324 -23.76 19.91 -2.35
N LEU A 325 -22.75 19.43 -3.09
CA LEU A 325 -21.65 20.28 -3.57
C LEU A 325 -21.51 20.24 -5.09
N ASN A 326 -21.28 19.07 -5.68
CA ASN A 326 -21.01 18.93 -7.10
C ASN A 326 -21.55 17.59 -7.62
N PRO A 327 -22.61 17.59 -8.46
CA PRO A 327 -23.16 16.37 -9.07
C PRO A 327 -22.15 15.55 -9.87
N ALA A 328 -21.08 16.16 -10.37
CA ALA A 328 -20.01 15.53 -11.14
C ALA A 328 -18.71 15.34 -10.32
N VAL A 329 -18.80 15.22 -8.98
CA VAL A 329 -17.61 15.12 -8.12
C VAL A 329 -16.76 13.89 -8.41
N ARG A 330 -17.34 12.76 -8.84
CA ARG A 330 -16.57 11.55 -9.16
C ARG A 330 -15.68 11.78 -10.37
N GLU A 331 -16.23 12.43 -11.38
CA GLU A 331 -15.54 12.82 -12.61
C GLU A 331 -14.45 13.84 -12.31
N ALA A 332 -14.76 14.89 -11.55
CA ALA A 332 -13.79 15.90 -11.16
C ALA A 332 -12.60 15.30 -10.38
N LEU A 333 -12.85 14.32 -9.49
CA LEU A 333 -11.80 13.60 -8.78
C LEU A 333 -10.98 12.69 -9.71
N ALA A 334 -11.61 12.05 -10.69
CA ALA A 334 -10.93 11.22 -11.68
C ALA A 334 -10.08 12.07 -12.65
N GLU A 335 -10.56 13.24 -13.06
CA GLU A 335 -9.83 14.23 -13.85
C GLU A 335 -8.63 14.78 -13.07
N THR A 336 -8.81 15.07 -11.78
CA THR A 336 -7.69 15.45 -10.88
C THR A 336 -6.60 14.38 -10.89
N ALA A 337 -6.99 13.10 -10.86
CA ALA A 337 -6.03 12.00 -10.95
C ALA A 337 -5.33 11.91 -12.31
N GLU A 338 -6.03 12.19 -13.41
CA GLU A 338 -5.44 12.21 -14.74
C GLU A 338 -4.39 13.33 -14.88
N ILE A 339 -4.73 14.55 -14.45
CA ILE A 339 -3.80 15.70 -14.45
C ILE A 339 -2.58 15.37 -13.59
N ALA A 340 -2.79 14.91 -12.35
CA ALA A 340 -1.70 14.58 -11.44
C ALA A 340 -0.81 13.44 -11.96
N ARG A 341 -1.36 12.46 -12.69
CA ARG A 341 -0.57 11.40 -13.34
C ARG A 341 0.30 11.95 -14.46
N ALA A 342 -0.26 12.77 -15.35
CA ALA A 342 0.47 13.34 -16.47
C ALA A 342 1.65 14.20 -15.98
N GLU A 343 1.42 15.00 -14.93
CA GLU A 343 2.50 15.75 -14.29
C GLU A 343 3.55 14.82 -13.64
N GLU A 344 3.11 13.76 -12.95
CA GLU A 344 4.04 12.83 -12.30
C GLU A 344 4.92 12.08 -13.31
N GLU A 345 4.40 11.70 -14.49
CA GLU A 345 5.17 11.06 -15.57
C GLU A 345 6.29 11.98 -16.09
N TYR A 346 6.00 13.28 -16.26
CA TYR A 346 7.01 14.27 -16.59
C TYR A 346 8.07 14.39 -15.48
N TRP A 347 7.61 14.48 -14.22
CA TRP A 347 8.52 14.60 -13.07
C TRP A 347 9.38 13.36 -12.88
N GLU A 348 8.85 12.16 -13.10
CA GLU A 348 9.58 10.90 -12.96
C GLU A 348 10.79 10.87 -13.93
N SER A 349 10.55 11.22 -15.20
CA SER A 349 11.61 11.30 -16.22
C SER A 349 12.69 12.32 -15.88
N GLU A 350 12.28 13.51 -15.41
CA GLU A 350 13.21 14.58 -15.05
C GLU A 350 14.00 14.25 -13.77
N VAL A 351 13.36 13.64 -12.78
CA VAL A 351 14.00 13.20 -11.54
C VAL A 351 14.99 12.08 -11.82
N GLU A 352 14.67 11.12 -12.69
CA GLU A 352 15.59 10.04 -13.09
C GLU A 352 16.87 10.59 -13.75
N ARG A 353 16.72 11.60 -14.62
CA ARG A 353 17.84 12.32 -15.23
C ARG A 353 18.69 13.04 -14.19
N LEU A 354 18.06 13.77 -13.27
CA LEU A 354 18.75 14.54 -12.24
C LEU A 354 19.43 13.66 -11.19
N ILE A 355 18.78 12.58 -10.74
CA ILE A 355 19.34 11.69 -9.72
C ILE A 355 20.58 10.98 -10.25
N SER A 356 20.61 10.62 -11.53
CA SER A 356 21.78 10.02 -12.18
C SER A 356 22.99 10.97 -12.20
N ALA A 357 22.78 12.29 -12.29
CA ALA A 357 23.84 13.29 -12.23
C ALA A 357 24.23 13.70 -10.79
N ALA A 358 23.26 13.67 -9.87
CA ALA A 358 23.38 14.21 -8.51
C ALA A 358 23.76 13.17 -7.45
N TRP A 359 23.43 11.90 -7.67
CA TRP A 359 23.66 10.82 -6.72
C TRP A 359 25.06 10.23 -6.87
N ILE A 360 25.73 10.07 -5.73
CA ILE A 360 27.04 9.43 -5.62
C ILE A 360 26.83 8.14 -4.82
N PRO A 361 26.87 6.96 -5.46
CA PRO A 361 26.79 5.69 -4.74
C PRO A 361 28.09 5.44 -3.96
N VAL A 362 27.99 4.87 -2.76
CA VAL A 362 29.20 4.47 -2.00
C VAL A 362 29.92 3.34 -2.75
N THR A 363 31.14 3.60 -3.23
CA THR A 363 31.92 2.60 -3.99
C THR A 363 32.49 1.50 -3.09
N ALA A 364 32.80 0.34 -3.67
CA ALA A 364 33.45 -0.75 -2.93
C ALA A 364 34.90 -0.44 -2.49
N ALA A 365 35.55 0.55 -3.12
CA ALA A 365 36.90 1.01 -2.77
C ALA A 365 36.88 1.94 -1.54
N GLU A 366 35.93 2.90 -1.49
CA GLU A 366 35.69 3.75 -0.32
C GLU A 366 35.19 2.95 0.90
N ARG A 367 34.60 1.77 0.66
CA ARG A 367 34.25 0.78 1.70
C ARG A 367 35.46 0.14 2.38
N ARG A 368 36.64 0.11 1.74
CA ARG A 368 37.89 -0.49 2.29
C ARG A 368 38.78 0.50 3.02
N GLN A 369 38.73 1.78 2.67
CA GLN A 369 39.54 2.84 3.29
C GLN A 369 38.95 3.39 4.59
N ARG A 370 37.68 3.09 4.90
CA ARG A 370 37.10 3.32 6.22
C ARG A 370 37.59 2.21 7.15
N ASP A 371 38.69 2.51 7.85
CA ASP A 371 39.41 1.66 8.80
C ASP A 371 38.54 1.24 9.99
N ILE A 372 37.59 0.32 9.75
CA ILE A 372 36.80 -0.36 10.78
C ILE A 372 36.79 -1.84 10.38
N SER A 373 37.36 -2.65 11.26
CA SER A 373 37.29 -4.12 11.31
C SER A 373 36.05 -4.69 10.59
N ALA A 374 36.31 -5.54 9.60
CA ALA A 374 35.32 -6.32 8.85
C ALA A 374 34.33 -6.98 9.82
N THR A 375 33.04 -6.67 9.74
CA THR A 375 32.04 -7.66 9.27
C THR A 375 30.64 -7.10 8.92
N ASN A 376 30.37 -5.79 9.02
CA ASN A 376 29.07 -5.21 8.59
C ASN A 376 29.26 -3.78 8.05
N THR A 377 29.38 -3.62 6.73
CA THR A 377 29.42 -2.29 6.08
C THR A 377 28.02 -1.84 5.72
N ALA A 378 27.59 -0.67 6.22
CA ALA A 378 26.26 -0.13 5.97
C ALA A 378 26.00 0.19 4.48
N PRO A 379 24.77 -0.03 3.98
CA PRO A 379 24.30 0.62 2.76
C PRO A 379 24.29 2.16 2.92
N GLY A 380 24.49 2.90 1.82
CA GLY A 380 24.43 4.36 1.82
C GLY A 380 24.75 5.02 0.47
N GLY A 381 24.71 6.35 0.45
CA GLY A 381 25.00 7.17 -0.73
C GLY A 381 24.97 8.66 -0.39
N ALA A 382 25.29 9.53 -1.35
CA ALA A 382 25.35 10.96 -1.13
C ALA A 382 24.72 11.76 -2.28
N LEU A 383 24.10 12.88 -1.96
CA LEU A 383 23.64 13.87 -2.93
C LEU A 383 24.66 15.01 -3.03
N LYS A 384 24.98 15.43 -4.26
CA LYS A 384 25.76 16.65 -4.52
C LYS A 384 25.01 17.88 -4.01
N LEU A 385 25.59 18.55 -3.01
CA LEU A 385 24.94 19.64 -2.28
C LEU A 385 24.78 20.90 -3.14
N GLU A 386 25.78 21.20 -3.96
CA GLU A 386 25.76 22.35 -4.87
C GLU A 386 24.64 22.21 -5.90
N LEU A 387 24.53 21.05 -6.54
CA LEU A 387 23.46 20.75 -7.50
C LEU A 387 22.10 20.85 -6.82
N LEU A 388 21.91 20.22 -5.66
CA LEU A 388 20.65 20.28 -4.93
C LEU A 388 20.22 21.73 -4.63
N ARG A 389 21.13 22.58 -4.17
CA ARG A 389 20.81 23.99 -3.80
C ARG A 389 20.42 24.87 -4.98
N GLN A 390 20.93 24.57 -6.18
CA GLN A 390 20.62 25.33 -7.39
C GLN A 390 19.25 24.97 -7.99
N LEU A 391 18.66 23.85 -7.58
CA LEU A 391 17.36 23.42 -8.08
C LEU A 391 16.20 24.20 -7.43
N PRO A 392 15.09 24.44 -8.16
CA PRO A 392 13.83 24.88 -7.56
C PRO A 392 13.34 23.93 -6.45
N ILE A 393 12.63 24.47 -5.45
CA ILE A 393 12.20 23.71 -4.26
C ILE A 393 11.41 22.43 -4.59
N ALA A 394 10.61 22.44 -5.67
CA ALA A 394 9.88 21.27 -6.13
C ALA A 394 10.82 20.12 -6.53
N LEU A 395 11.88 20.43 -7.27
CA LEU A 395 12.90 19.47 -7.68
C LEU A 395 13.77 19.05 -6.50
N GLN A 396 14.09 19.95 -5.57
CA GLN A 396 14.82 19.59 -4.34
C GLN A 396 14.08 18.52 -3.53
N ARG A 397 12.78 18.73 -3.28
CA ARG A 397 11.92 17.79 -2.55
C ARG A 397 11.85 16.43 -3.25
N ARG A 398 11.68 16.42 -4.57
CA ARG A 398 11.60 15.19 -5.37
C ARG A 398 12.94 14.44 -5.41
N LEU A 399 14.06 15.15 -5.53
CA LEU A 399 15.40 14.55 -5.56
C LEU A 399 15.77 13.93 -4.21
N VAL A 400 15.42 14.60 -3.09
CA VAL A 400 15.58 14.03 -1.74
C VAL A 400 14.73 12.79 -1.56
N ARG A 401 13.46 12.81 -2.00
CA ARG A 401 12.60 11.61 -1.97
C ARG A 401 13.17 10.47 -2.79
N SER A 402 13.61 10.74 -4.01
CA SER A 402 14.24 9.75 -4.91
C SER A 402 15.52 9.15 -4.31
N ALA A 403 16.37 9.97 -3.69
CA ALA A 403 17.53 9.49 -2.92
C ALA A 403 17.12 8.56 -1.77
N GLY A 404 16.06 8.90 -1.04
CA GLY A 404 15.49 8.02 -0.01
C GLY A 404 15.02 6.68 -0.59
N GLU A 405 14.31 6.70 -1.72
CA GLU A 405 13.79 5.50 -2.38
C GLU A 405 14.89 4.55 -2.83
N LEU A 406 16.01 5.08 -3.36
CA LEU A 406 17.20 4.29 -3.69
C LEU A 406 17.77 3.54 -2.48
N LEU A 407 17.53 4.05 -1.27
CA LEU A 407 17.96 3.47 0.00
C LEU A 407 16.87 2.64 0.68
N GLY A 408 15.69 2.50 0.06
CA GLY A 408 14.53 1.84 0.64
C GLY A 408 13.81 2.65 1.73
N LEU A 409 14.07 3.96 1.80
CA LEU A 409 13.38 4.90 2.69
C LEU A 409 12.14 5.49 2.02
N GLN A 410 11.05 5.59 2.78
CA GLN A 410 9.86 6.34 2.39
C GLN A 410 9.87 7.67 3.15
N LEU A 411 10.37 8.72 2.49
CA LEU A 411 10.51 10.04 3.09
C LEU A 411 9.22 10.85 2.89
N GLU A 412 8.52 11.10 4.00
CA GLU A 412 7.35 11.97 4.03
C GLU A 412 7.72 13.45 4.11
N PHE A 413 6.72 14.34 4.06
CA PHE A 413 6.94 15.79 4.00
C PHE A 413 7.91 16.31 5.06
N ARG A 414 7.71 15.97 6.34
CA ARG A 414 8.55 16.48 7.43
C ARG A 414 10.03 16.03 7.32
N PRO A 415 10.36 14.73 7.16
CA PRO A 415 11.73 14.31 6.91
C PRO A 415 12.37 14.99 5.69
N VAL A 416 11.62 15.20 4.61
CA VAL A 416 12.13 15.89 3.42
C VAL A 416 12.52 17.35 3.76
N GLU A 417 11.65 18.10 4.43
CA GLU A 417 11.96 19.49 4.81
C GLU A 417 13.13 19.57 5.79
N GLU A 418 13.28 18.60 6.69
CA GLU A 418 14.42 18.54 7.60
C GLU A 418 15.75 18.31 6.86
N ILE A 419 15.77 17.39 5.90
CA ILE A 419 16.92 17.13 5.02
C ILE A 419 17.26 18.41 4.22
N LEU A 420 16.25 19.12 3.71
CA LEU A 420 16.45 20.37 2.98
C LEU A 420 16.97 21.50 3.89
N ARG A 421 16.51 21.60 5.14
CA ARG A 421 17.04 22.53 6.14
C ARG A 421 18.52 22.28 6.43
N ILE A 422 18.91 21.01 6.56
CA ILE A 422 20.31 20.60 6.70
C ILE A 422 21.09 21.03 5.45
N ALA A 423 20.57 20.73 4.26
CA ALA A 423 21.19 21.11 3.00
C ALA A 423 21.35 22.63 2.87
N ALA A 424 20.41 23.44 3.36
CA ALA A 424 20.44 24.90 3.29
C ALA A 424 21.44 25.57 4.27
N GLY A 425 22.04 24.82 5.19
CA GLY A 425 23.01 25.36 6.15
C GLY A 425 22.61 25.28 7.62
N GLY A 426 21.47 24.65 7.93
CA GLY A 426 21.03 24.37 9.29
C GLY A 426 21.90 23.32 10.02
N PRO A 427 21.28 22.48 10.88
CA PRO A 427 22.00 21.47 11.66
C PRO A 427 22.93 20.60 10.79
N ARG A 428 24.01 20.09 11.40
CA ARG A 428 24.99 19.29 10.66
C ARG A 428 24.44 17.90 10.28
N SER A 429 23.46 17.40 11.03
CA SER A 429 22.89 16.07 10.81
C SER A 429 21.47 15.95 11.36
N ALA A 430 20.73 14.94 10.89
CA ALA A 430 19.48 14.48 11.49
C ALA A 430 19.35 12.96 11.41
N SER A 431 18.55 12.41 12.32
CA SER A 431 18.13 11.01 12.29
C SER A 431 16.98 10.83 11.31
N LEU A 432 16.96 9.71 10.61
CA LEU A 432 15.94 9.31 9.65
C LEU A 432 15.33 7.97 10.07
N PRO A 433 14.15 7.60 9.55
CA PRO A 433 13.52 6.32 9.84
C PRO A 433 14.46 5.12 9.57
N ASN A 434 14.20 4.00 10.25
CA ASN A 434 14.91 2.73 10.04
C ASN A 434 16.43 2.78 10.30
N GLY A 435 16.88 3.65 11.23
CA GLY A 435 18.28 3.73 11.64
C GLY A 435 19.19 4.46 10.65
N TRP A 436 18.59 5.18 9.70
CA TRP A 436 19.32 6.03 8.78
C TRP A 436 19.63 7.37 9.44
N SER A 437 20.65 8.03 8.94
CA SER A 437 20.98 9.41 9.29
C SER A 437 21.38 10.16 8.03
N VAL A 438 21.19 11.47 8.06
CA VAL A 438 21.70 12.37 7.03
C VAL A 438 22.71 13.31 7.66
N VAL A 439 23.84 13.53 6.98
CA VAL A 439 24.93 14.38 7.45
C VAL A 439 25.37 15.33 6.34
N ARG A 440 25.45 16.62 6.64
CA ARG A 440 26.01 17.63 5.74
C ARG A 440 27.54 17.59 5.78
N GLY A 441 28.12 17.21 4.65
CA GLY A 441 29.54 17.39 4.34
C GLY A 441 29.82 18.77 3.74
N LYS A 442 31.03 18.96 3.21
CA LYS A 442 31.42 20.22 2.54
C LYS A 442 30.72 20.40 1.18
N GLN A 443 30.68 19.35 0.37
CA GLN A 443 30.12 19.37 -0.99
C GLN A 443 28.96 18.38 -1.20
N GLU A 444 28.63 17.62 -0.17
CA GLU A 444 27.71 16.49 -0.27
C GLU A 444 26.80 16.39 0.95
N LEU A 445 25.62 15.82 0.73
CA LEU A 445 24.66 15.44 1.75
C LEU A 445 24.64 13.91 1.81
N ARG A 446 25.27 13.35 2.84
CA ARG A 446 25.49 11.91 2.97
C ARG A 446 24.37 11.24 3.73
N PHE A 447 23.91 10.12 3.22
CA PHE A 447 22.97 9.21 3.86
C PHE A 447 23.73 8.00 4.36
N GLU A 448 23.69 7.80 5.66
CA GLU A 448 24.47 6.76 6.35
C GLU A 448 23.51 5.95 7.22
N LEU A 449 23.44 4.64 6.98
CA LEU A 449 22.82 3.74 7.95
C LEU A 449 23.76 3.68 9.15
N ALA A 450 23.26 4.04 10.33
CA ALA A 450 24.04 3.98 11.55
C ALA A 450 24.39 2.51 11.86
N VAL A 451 25.54 2.03 11.39
CA VAL A 451 26.13 0.78 11.90
C VAL A 451 26.68 1.11 13.27
N GLY A 452 26.19 0.43 14.29
CA GLY A 452 26.61 0.63 15.66
C GLY A 452 28.14 0.73 15.81
N ARG A 453 28.62 1.91 16.18
CA ARG A 453 29.50 1.95 17.35
C ARG A 453 28.57 1.69 18.52
N GLY A 454 28.86 0.63 19.27
CA GLY A 454 27.98 0.05 20.29
C GLY A 454 27.29 1.11 21.16
N ASN A 455 26.00 1.27 20.91
CA ASN A 455 24.98 1.04 21.93
C ASN A 455 23.70 0.67 21.20
N ASP A 456 23.23 -0.57 21.36
CA ASP A 456 21.95 -1.05 20.83
C ASP A 456 20.73 -0.41 21.52
N ASN A 457 20.95 0.64 22.31
CA ASN A 457 19.93 1.38 23.04
C ASN A 457 20.58 2.69 23.53
N PRO A 458 20.23 3.89 23.04
CA PRO A 458 20.48 5.08 23.84
C PRO A 458 19.46 5.02 24.98
N GLU A 459 19.84 4.35 26.07
CA GLU A 459 19.14 4.58 27.34
C GLU A 459 19.35 6.04 27.70
N TYR A 460 18.24 6.74 27.95
CA TYR A 460 18.27 8.11 28.44
C TYR A 460 17.52 8.17 29.76
N GLU A 461 18.02 8.97 30.69
CA GLU A 461 17.42 9.19 31.99
C GLU A 461 17.80 10.60 32.47
N TYR A 462 16.79 11.44 32.70
CA TYR A 462 16.97 12.83 33.09
C TYR A 462 16.15 13.16 34.35
N PRO A 463 16.70 13.94 35.30
CA PRO A 463 15.96 14.38 36.47
C PRO A 463 14.89 15.43 36.09
N LEU A 464 13.68 15.27 36.61
CA LEU A 464 12.56 16.21 36.49
C LEU A 464 12.14 16.66 37.88
N SER A 465 12.50 17.88 38.25
CA SER A 465 12.04 18.50 39.50
C SER A 465 10.53 18.75 39.45
N VAL A 466 9.85 18.64 40.60
CA VAL A 466 8.42 18.91 40.75
C VAL A 466 8.23 20.06 41.77
N PRO A 467 7.85 21.27 41.34
CA PRO A 467 7.66 21.71 39.97
C PRO A 467 9.00 21.94 39.23
N GLY A 468 9.00 21.85 37.90
CA GLY A 468 10.21 22.00 37.11
C GLY A 468 10.06 21.53 35.67
N ARG A 469 11.13 21.67 34.89
CA ARG A 469 11.19 21.25 33.50
C ARG A 469 12.51 20.58 33.16
N VAL A 470 12.47 19.66 32.20
CA VAL A 470 13.68 19.03 31.66
C VAL A 470 13.57 18.82 30.15
N GLU A 471 14.67 19.09 29.45
CA GLU A 471 14.78 18.83 28.01
C GLU A 471 15.24 17.38 27.79
N VAL A 472 14.57 16.69 26.86
CA VAL A 472 14.90 15.32 26.45
C VAL A 472 15.27 15.34 24.96
N PRO A 473 16.57 15.40 24.63
CA PRO A 473 17.04 15.53 23.25
C PRO A 473 16.61 14.37 22.34
N GLU A 474 16.52 13.15 22.87
CA GLU A 474 16.18 11.93 22.13
C GLU A 474 14.75 11.95 21.59
N THR A 475 13.84 12.62 22.29
CA THR A 475 12.44 12.79 21.87
C THR A 475 12.17 14.17 21.28
N ALA A 476 13.15 15.08 21.31
CA ALA A 476 12.98 16.49 20.97
C ALA A 476 11.79 17.15 21.71
N THR A 477 11.63 16.81 22.99
CA THR A 477 10.55 17.30 23.85
C THR A 477 11.07 17.88 25.15
N ILE A 478 10.29 18.80 25.73
CA ILE A 478 10.45 19.33 27.07
C ILE A 478 9.35 18.71 27.94
N PHE A 479 9.75 18.13 29.06
CA PHE A 479 8.84 17.64 30.09
C PHE A 479 8.68 18.71 31.15
N GLU A 480 7.45 19.05 31.47
CA GLU A 480 7.10 20.07 32.46
C GLU A 480 6.23 19.44 33.55
N ALA A 481 6.66 19.54 34.80
CA ALA A 481 5.86 19.18 35.97
C ALA A 481 5.39 20.47 36.65
N GLU A 482 4.09 20.73 36.59
CA GLU A 482 3.47 21.94 37.14
C GLU A 482 2.64 21.58 38.38
N ALA A 483 2.76 22.38 39.45
CA ALA A 483 1.86 22.30 40.59
C ALA A 483 0.59 23.11 40.30
N VAL A 484 -0.58 22.50 40.49
CA VAL A 484 -1.91 23.05 40.21
C VAL A 484 -2.70 23.11 41.51
N LEU A 485 -3.27 24.27 41.84
CA LEU A 485 -4.18 24.43 42.98
C LEU A 485 -5.55 23.84 42.64
N MET A 486 -6.07 22.96 43.49
CA MET A 486 -7.37 22.33 43.31
C MET A 486 -8.49 23.29 43.77
N GLY A 487 -9.41 23.63 42.86
CA GLY A 487 -10.46 24.64 43.05
C GLY A 487 -11.04 25.13 41.70
N ASN A 488 -11.70 26.30 41.67
CA ASN A 488 -12.25 26.89 40.42
C ASN A 488 -11.20 27.12 39.30
N SER A 489 -9.91 27.05 39.63
CA SER A 489 -8.77 27.19 38.70
C SER A 489 -8.36 25.89 37.98
N SER A 490 -8.98 24.75 38.30
CA SER A 490 -8.75 23.48 37.58
C SER A 490 -9.44 23.40 36.21
N ALA A 491 -10.26 24.42 35.86
CA ALA A 491 -11.13 24.47 34.69
C ALA A 491 -10.44 24.40 33.30
N GLY A 492 -9.11 24.32 33.23
CA GLY A 492 -8.33 24.16 32.00
C GLY A 492 -7.54 22.86 31.87
N HIS A 493 -7.54 21.99 32.89
CA HIS A 493 -6.75 20.76 32.89
C HIS A 493 -7.66 19.54 32.87
N ASN A 494 -7.32 18.53 32.06
CA ASN A 494 -8.06 17.28 32.07
C ASN A 494 -7.80 16.53 33.40
N PRO A 495 -8.83 16.29 34.24
CA PRO A 495 -8.67 15.66 35.55
C PRO A 495 -8.09 14.23 35.47
N ASP A 496 -8.19 13.57 34.32
CA ASP A 496 -7.62 12.24 34.09
C ASP A 496 -6.07 12.23 34.05
N HIS A 497 -5.42 13.40 33.97
CA HIS A 497 -3.96 13.55 33.93
C HIS A 497 -3.35 14.17 35.20
N LEU A 498 -4.17 14.46 36.21
CA LEU A 498 -3.70 15.00 37.49
C LEU A 498 -3.12 13.89 38.38
N LEU A 499 -2.02 14.21 39.06
CA LEU A 499 -1.33 13.35 40.03
C LEU A 499 -1.39 13.96 41.43
N GLU A 500 -1.57 13.12 42.45
CA GLU A 500 -1.60 13.48 43.86
C GLU A 500 -0.20 13.92 44.32
N THR A 501 -0.07 15.17 44.77
CA THR A 501 1.22 15.78 45.11
C THR A 501 1.93 15.03 46.23
N SER A 502 1.17 14.57 47.23
CA SER A 502 1.70 13.82 48.39
C SER A 502 2.24 12.43 48.04
N ALA A 503 1.88 11.89 46.87
CA ALA A 503 2.33 10.59 46.38
C ALA A 503 3.59 10.67 45.50
N LEU A 504 4.09 11.88 45.21
CA LEU A 504 5.24 12.12 44.34
C LEU A 504 6.48 12.58 45.11
N ALA A 505 7.66 12.12 44.69
CA ALA A 505 8.92 12.70 45.15
C ALA A 505 9.12 14.11 44.55
N LYS A 506 9.93 14.93 45.22
CA LYS A 506 10.32 16.27 44.74
C LYS A 506 11.14 16.23 43.45
N GLU A 507 11.77 15.09 43.16
CA GLU A 507 12.53 14.82 41.95
C GLU A 507 12.07 13.49 41.35
N LEU A 508 11.53 13.57 40.14
CA LEU A 508 11.14 12.43 39.31
C LEU A 508 12.21 12.19 38.25
N ARG A 509 12.07 11.12 37.47
CA ARG A 509 12.99 10.80 36.37
C ARG A 509 12.25 10.53 35.07
N VAL A 510 12.65 11.21 34.00
CA VAL A 510 12.16 10.98 32.64
C VAL A 510 13.14 10.05 31.94
N ARG A 511 12.67 8.88 31.48
CA ARG A 511 13.49 7.90 30.76
C ARG A 511 12.70 7.21 29.66
N ASN A 512 13.36 6.49 28.76
CA ASN A 512 12.65 5.53 27.91
C ASN A 512 12.17 4.32 28.72
N TRP A 513 11.09 3.68 28.26
CA TRP A 513 10.62 2.42 28.86
C TRP A 513 11.66 1.29 28.68
N ARG A 514 11.71 0.38 29.66
CA ARG A 514 12.63 -0.77 29.73
C ARG A 514 11.85 -2.10 29.66
N PRO A 515 12.41 -3.17 29.07
CA PRO A 515 11.79 -4.49 29.09
C PRO A 515 11.49 -4.94 30.52
N GLY A 516 10.24 -5.29 30.80
CA GLY A 516 9.78 -5.66 32.13
C GLY A 516 8.96 -4.55 32.82
N ASP A 517 9.07 -3.31 32.35
CA ASP A 517 8.27 -2.20 32.84
C ASP A 517 6.77 -2.49 32.73
N ARG A 518 6.07 -2.15 33.80
CA ARG A 518 4.62 -2.26 33.90
C ARG A 518 4.03 -0.91 34.22
N PHE A 519 2.89 -0.63 33.61
CA PHE A 519 2.10 0.56 33.85
C PHE A 519 0.70 0.15 34.28
N TRP A 520 0.02 1.01 35.04
CA TRP A 520 -1.34 0.77 35.51
C TRP A 520 -2.31 1.70 34.78
N PRO A 521 -2.89 1.28 33.63
CA PRO A 521 -3.87 2.08 32.92
C PRO A 521 -5.05 2.46 33.81
N ALA A 522 -5.65 3.62 33.55
CA ALA A 522 -6.92 3.98 34.16
C ALA A 522 -7.97 2.88 33.86
N HIS A 523 -8.79 2.54 34.86
CA HIS A 523 -9.88 1.56 34.77
C HIS A 523 -9.46 0.08 34.64
N THR A 524 -8.20 -0.29 34.91
CA THR A 524 -7.78 -1.70 35.01
C THR A 524 -7.53 -2.14 36.46
N LYS A 525 -7.83 -3.42 36.77
CA LYS A 525 -7.60 -4.02 38.11
C LYS A 525 -6.16 -4.50 38.35
N SER A 526 -5.32 -4.55 37.32
CA SER A 526 -3.95 -5.05 37.40
C SER A 526 -3.02 -4.30 36.42
N PRO A 527 -1.71 -4.24 36.70
CA PRO A 527 -0.76 -3.53 35.85
C PRO A 527 -0.45 -4.34 34.59
N LYS A 528 -0.46 -3.67 33.43
CA LYS A 528 -0.12 -4.24 32.11
C LYS A 528 1.35 -3.98 31.78
N LYS A 529 1.97 -4.83 30.96
CA LYS A 529 3.32 -4.57 30.46
C LYS A 529 3.28 -3.40 29.47
N ILE A 530 4.22 -2.47 29.57
CA ILE A 530 4.28 -1.33 28.63
C ILE A 530 4.43 -1.81 27.19
N LYS A 531 5.19 -2.90 26.96
CA LYS A 531 5.29 -3.54 25.64
C LYS A 531 3.94 -3.84 25.00
N GLU A 532 2.99 -4.36 25.78
CA GLU A 532 1.64 -4.71 25.32
C GLU A 532 0.82 -3.45 25.04
N LEU A 533 0.93 -2.44 25.92
CA LEU A 533 0.26 -1.14 25.74
C LEU A 533 0.73 -0.39 24.47
N LEU A 534 2.04 -0.40 24.19
CA LEU A 534 2.60 0.21 22.98
C LEU A 534 2.27 -0.57 21.71
N GLN A 535 2.00 -1.88 21.83
CA GLN A 535 1.47 -2.70 20.75
C GLN A 535 0.00 -2.37 20.48
N GLU A 536 -0.83 -2.24 21.53
CA GLU A 536 -2.24 -1.83 21.42
C GLU A 536 -2.37 -0.44 20.75
N LEU A 537 -1.44 0.48 21.00
CA LEU A 537 -1.39 1.81 20.36
C LEU A 537 -0.77 1.83 18.94
N HIS A 538 -0.36 0.68 18.40
CA HIS A 538 0.21 0.56 17.05
C HIS A 538 1.45 1.44 16.79
N ILE A 539 2.20 1.78 17.84
CA ILE A 539 3.44 2.58 17.75
C ILE A 539 4.50 1.77 17.00
N ALA A 540 5.29 2.38 16.10
CA ALA A 540 6.31 1.65 15.35
C ALA A 540 7.50 1.24 16.25
N GLN A 541 8.15 0.09 15.98
CA GLN A 541 9.25 -0.44 16.81
C GLN A 541 10.39 0.57 17.10
N PRO A 542 10.86 1.39 16.14
CA PRO A 542 11.88 2.40 16.43
C PRO A 542 11.40 3.48 17.41
N GLU A 543 10.14 3.88 17.28
CA GLU A 543 9.50 4.90 18.13
C GLU A 543 9.18 4.36 19.53
N ARG A 544 8.83 3.06 19.63
CA ARG A 544 8.68 2.38 20.93
C ARG A 544 9.95 2.48 21.76
N LYS A 545 11.14 2.30 21.16
CA LYS A 545 12.40 2.26 21.92
C LYS A 545 12.73 3.57 22.66
N LEU A 546 12.30 4.70 22.12
CA LEU A 546 12.49 6.02 22.72
C LEU A 546 11.24 6.50 23.48
N TRP A 547 10.22 5.66 23.63
CA TRP A 547 8.95 6.07 24.21
C TRP A 547 9.14 6.46 25.68
N PRO A 548 8.85 7.71 26.05
CA PRO A 548 9.16 8.24 27.37
C PRO A 548 8.15 7.77 28.42
N VAL A 549 8.68 7.58 29.61
CA VAL A 549 7.97 7.34 30.86
C VAL A 549 8.53 8.27 31.92
N VAL A 550 7.68 8.64 32.89
CA VAL A 550 8.14 9.32 34.10
C VAL A 550 8.02 8.39 35.28
N VAL A 551 9.09 8.30 36.06
CA VAL A 551 9.24 7.34 37.14
C VAL A 551 9.44 8.08 38.46
N ASN A 552 8.69 7.66 39.47
CA ASN A 552 8.88 8.03 40.86
C ASN A 552 9.55 6.87 41.58
N SER A 553 10.82 7.00 41.95
CA SER A 553 11.67 5.88 42.38
C SER A 553 11.63 4.73 41.35
N ASP A 554 10.98 3.61 41.64
CA ASP A 554 10.88 2.45 40.74
C ASP A 554 9.48 2.31 40.09
N GLU A 555 8.54 3.20 40.42
CA GLU A 555 7.18 3.14 39.91
C GLU A 555 6.95 4.13 38.76
N ILE A 556 6.37 3.66 37.65
CA ILE A 556 6.00 4.51 36.52
C ILE A 556 4.70 5.24 36.81
N VAL A 557 4.79 6.55 36.96
CA VAL A 557 3.66 7.44 37.32
C VAL A 557 3.02 8.11 36.11
N TRP A 558 3.73 8.16 34.98
CA TRP A 558 3.24 8.74 33.72
C TRP A 558 3.78 7.97 32.52
N LEU A 559 2.93 7.81 31.50
CA LEU A 559 3.26 7.19 30.22
C LEU A 559 2.61 8.00 29.10
N ARG A 560 3.39 8.38 28.08
CA ARG A 560 2.90 9.17 26.94
C ARG A 560 1.66 8.53 26.33
N GLY A 561 0.60 9.32 26.20
CA GLY A 561 -0.67 8.91 25.59
C GLY A 561 -1.64 8.17 26.52
N PHE A 562 -1.32 8.02 27.81
CA PHE A 562 -2.20 7.37 28.79
C PHE A 562 -2.63 8.33 29.93
N PRO A 563 -3.84 8.15 30.48
CA PRO A 563 -4.25 8.81 31.73
C PRO A 563 -3.38 8.44 32.92
N ALA A 564 -3.39 9.27 33.96
CA ALA A 564 -2.73 9.00 35.23
C ALA A 564 -3.31 7.73 35.90
N PRO A 565 -2.47 6.88 36.52
CA PRO A 565 -2.91 5.71 37.27
C PRO A 565 -3.95 6.09 38.34
N SER A 566 -5.06 5.34 38.43
CA SER A 566 -6.17 5.69 39.35
C SER A 566 -5.74 5.82 40.81
N LYS A 567 -4.72 5.07 41.24
CA LYS A 567 -4.17 5.13 42.61
C LYS A 567 -3.32 6.37 42.91
N LEU A 568 -2.88 7.08 41.87
CA LEU A 568 -2.08 8.29 41.96
C LEU A 568 -2.91 9.54 41.65
N ARG A 569 -4.22 9.43 41.49
CA ARG A 569 -5.10 10.59 41.27
C ARG A 569 -5.33 11.36 42.56
N PRO A 570 -5.54 12.68 42.50
CA PRO A 570 -5.84 13.48 43.67
C PRO A 570 -7.09 12.97 44.38
N LYS A 571 -7.09 13.00 45.71
CA LYS A 571 -8.32 12.79 46.48
C LYS A 571 -9.28 13.97 46.30
N ALA A 572 -10.57 13.76 46.58
CA ALA A 572 -11.61 14.78 46.40
C ALA A 572 -11.40 16.04 47.28
N ASP A 573 -10.61 15.91 48.35
CA ASP A 573 -10.24 16.94 49.33
C ASP A 573 -8.79 17.43 49.15
N ALA A 574 -8.08 17.03 48.09
CA ALA A 574 -6.71 17.47 47.87
C ALA A 574 -6.66 18.97 47.48
N ASP A 575 -5.82 19.76 48.16
CA ASP A 575 -5.64 21.19 47.89
C ASP A 575 -4.72 21.46 46.67
N GLN A 576 -3.85 20.50 46.31
CA GLN A 576 -2.86 20.64 45.23
C GLN A 576 -2.68 19.33 44.47
N ALA A 577 -2.52 19.43 43.14
CA ALA A 577 -2.19 18.33 42.25
C ALA A 577 -0.97 18.69 41.39
N VAL A 578 -0.35 17.69 40.77
CA VAL A 578 0.72 17.86 39.78
C VAL A 578 0.22 17.41 38.42
N VAL A 579 0.52 18.19 37.38
CA VAL A 579 0.33 17.77 35.99
C VAL A 579 1.69 17.63 35.33
N ILE A 580 1.89 16.53 34.60
CA ILE A 580 3.09 16.34 33.78
C ILE A 580 2.70 16.47 32.32
N ARG A 581 3.31 17.44 31.65
CA ARG A 581 3.12 17.72 30.23
C ARG A 581 4.37 17.36 29.46
N GLU A 582 4.13 16.90 28.24
CA GLU A 582 5.15 16.77 27.22
C GLU A 582 4.89 17.79 26.12
N VAL A 583 5.83 18.70 25.91
CA VAL A 583 5.76 19.77 24.92
C VAL A 583 6.87 19.54 23.89
N ARG A 584 6.59 19.68 22.59
CA ARG A 584 7.67 19.53 21.59
C ARG A 584 8.54 20.78 21.61
N LEU A 585 9.86 20.63 21.48
CA LEU A 585 10.77 21.78 21.40
C LEU A 585 10.38 22.76 20.29
N ALA A 586 9.88 22.23 19.17
CA ALA A 586 9.43 23.04 18.04
C ALA A 586 8.27 23.98 18.37
N ASP A 587 7.43 23.62 19.36
CA ASP A 587 6.25 24.39 19.76
C ASP A 587 6.58 25.48 20.81
N VAL A 588 7.80 25.46 21.37
CA VAL A 588 8.30 26.42 22.39
C VAL A 588 9.22 27.49 21.80
N MET A 589 9.76 27.26 20.58
CA MET A 589 10.64 28.20 19.86
C MET A 589 9.91 29.11 18.86
N THR A 590 8.58 28.99 18.77
CA THR A 590 7.64 29.95 18.17
C THR A 590 6.99 30.76 19.27
#